data_AF-A0A5J4RV16-F1
#
_entry.id   AF-A0A5J4RV16-F1
#
_cell.length_a   1.000
_cell.length_b   1.000
_cell.length_c   1.000
_cell.angle_alpha   90.00
_cell.angle_beta   90.00
_cell.angle_gamma   90.00
#
_symmetry.space_group_name_H-M   'P 1'
#
loop_
_entity.id
_entity.type
_entity.pdbx_description
1 polymer ?
#
loop_
_entity_poly.entity_id
_entity_poly.type
_entity_poly.pdbx_seq_one_letter_code
_entity_poly.pdbx_strand_id
1 'polypeptide(L)'
;MNYVGSKHRMKKDLIPIITKHLTSSKTYIEPFCGGASVIRSITQTKKKIANDNNPYLISMFRELQNGWLPKPFYSRLQYLDIKRDYKRNGNKYTDYEKGYAGYVCSFSSFFFLEYSAYNNDKQDYQKLARHRCLYNESYSNKIKRKGKATNLENIRFLNLDYTKLRIPENSIIYADSPYKGCTRDGYFSKTFDHNKYYNWLLQVSAIQGVEIYISELYMPSEDFEIVWKKEIIYSLRKNCASEKLYKIKRSSINRVKKLNAFLISFLKTVFSRIKKKIDFILDKVKEITSYIVFLFFPHMEYHSHSP
;
A
#
# COMPACT_ATOMS: atom_id res chain seq x y z
N MET A 1 16.66 1.91 2.10
CA MET A 1 17.11 3.18 1.49
C MET A 1 16.77 4.35 2.39
N ASN A 2 17.41 5.50 2.17
CA ASN A 2 16.85 6.78 2.63
C ASN A 2 15.54 7.04 1.89
N TYR A 3 14.56 7.63 2.57
CA TYR A 3 13.25 7.93 2.00
C TYR A 3 12.64 9.09 2.80
N VAL A 4 11.96 10.00 2.10
CA VAL A 4 11.30 11.14 2.74
C VAL A 4 10.19 10.63 3.66
N GLY A 5 10.14 11.13 4.89
CA GLY A 5 9.17 10.64 5.88
C GLY A 5 9.51 9.29 6.51
N SER A 6 10.65 8.68 6.16
CA SER A 6 11.05 7.36 6.67
C SER A 6 11.07 7.29 8.20
N LYS A 7 10.41 6.25 8.71
CA LYS A 7 10.32 5.94 10.14
C LYS A 7 11.54 5.21 10.67
N HIS A 8 12.63 5.14 9.91
CA HIS A 8 13.83 4.41 10.30
C HIS A 8 14.40 4.82 11.66
N ARG A 9 14.38 6.12 12.00
CA ARG A 9 14.88 6.65 13.28
C ARG A 9 13.97 6.36 14.46
N MET A 10 12.69 6.09 14.22
CA MET A 10 11.67 5.89 15.25
C MET A 10 11.17 4.46 15.34
N LYS A 11 11.56 3.59 14.40
CA LYS A 11 11.07 2.22 14.34
C LYS A 11 11.34 1.42 15.63
N LYS A 12 12.40 1.74 16.38
CA LYS A 12 12.68 1.08 17.67
C LYS A 12 11.61 1.39 18.72
N ASP A 13 11.00 2.57 18.66
CA ASP A 13 9.92 2.99 19.55
C ASP A 13 8.56 2.48 19.04
N LEU A 14 8.35 2.53 17.71
CA LEU A 14 7.07 2.17 17.08
C LEU A 14 6.83 0.67 16.99
N ILE A 15 7.85 -0.12 16.62
CA ILE A 15 7.68 -1.57 16.37
C ILE A 15 7.10 -2.29 17.60
N PRO A 16 7.64 -2.13 18.83
CA PRO A 16 7.08 -2.80 20.00
C PRO A 16 5.59 -2.55 20.23
N ILE A 17 5.11 -1.35 19.91
CA ILE A 17 3.71 -0.93 20.07
C ILE A 17 2.84 -1.55 18.96
N ILE A 18 3.28 -1.44 17.71
CA ILE A 18 2.56 -1.96 16.54
C ILE A 18 2.49 -3.50 16.59
N THR A 19 3.58 -4.15 16.99
CA THR A 19 3.70 -5.61 16.98
C THR A 19 3.28 -6.26 18.30
N LYS A 20 2.76 -5.51 19.27
CA LYS A 20 2.40 -6.03 20.61
C LYS A 20 1.53 -7.28 20.54
N HIS A 21 0.61 -7.33 19.57
CA HIS A 21 -0.31 -8.45 19.35
C HIS A 21 -0.10 -9.13 17.99
N LEU A 22 1.07 -8.96 17.38
CA LEU A 22 1.42 -9.60 16.11
C LEU A 22 1.96 -11.01 16.37
N THR A 23 1.18 -12.02 15.96
CA THR A 23 1.60 -13.42 16.00
C THR A 23 1.96 -13.92 14.60
N SER A 24 2.58 -15.10 14.52
CA SER A 24 2.97 -15.73 13.25
C SER A 24 1.79 -16.06 12.33
N SER A 25 0.58 -16.22 12.88
CA SER A 25 -0.64 -16.50 12.11
C SER A 25 -1.23 -15.25 11.46
N LYS A 26 -1.01 -14.06 12.04
CA LYS A 26 -1.51 -12.77 11.55
C LYS A 26 -0.71 -12.26 10.35
N THR A 27 -1.36 -11.42 9.53
CA THR A 27 -0.74 -10.73 8.40
C THR A 27 -0.32 -9.32 8.81
N TYR A 28 0.91 -8.91 8.49
CA TYR A 28 1.37 -7.54 8.66
C TYR A 28 1.32 -6.77 7.34
N ILE A 29 0.70 -5.59 7.33
CA ILE A 29 0.42 -4.84 6.10
C ILE A 29 0.86 -3.38 6.25
N GLU A 30 1.64 -2.89 5.29
CA GLU A 30 1.92 -1.47 5.10
C GLU A 30 1.28 -0.98 3.79
N PRO A 31 0.16 -0.22 3.84
CA PRO A 31 -0.48 0.33 2.64
C PRO A 31 0.37 1.37 1.90
N PHE A 32 1.33 1.98 2.63
CA PHE A 32 2.26 3.01 2.18
C PHE A 32 3.66 2.65 2.67
N CYS A 33 4.30 1.65 2.05
CA CYS A 33 5.56 1.12 2.55
C CYS A 33 6.73 2.07 2.36
N GLY A 34 6.68 2.99 1.37
CA GLY A 34 7.75 3.92 1.06
C GLY A 34 9.11 3.22 1.00
N GLY A 35 10.07 3.67 1.81
CA GLY A 35 11.39 3.05 1.93
C GLY A 35 11.45 1.64 2.56
N ALA A 36 10.31 1.01 2.87
CA ALA A 36 10.13 -0.29 3.51
C ALA A 36 10.91 -0.46 4.82
N SER A 37 11.12 0.65 5.56
CA SER A 37 12.04 0.68 6.69
C SER A 37 11.52 -0.06 7.93
N VAL A 38 10.20 -0.07 8.12
CA VAL A 38 9.51 -0.70 9.23
C VAL A 38 9.21 -2.16 8.89
N ILE A 39 8.50 -2.46 7.79
CA ILE A 39 8.14 -3.83 7.40
C ILE A 39 9.31 -4.80 7.27
N ARG A 40 10.48 -4.35 6.78
CA ARG A 40 11.69 -5.20 6.69
C ARG A 40 12.27 -5.57 8.06
N SER A 41 11.85 -4.88 9.12
CA SER A 41 12.27 -5.12 10.50
C SER A 41 11.26 -5.98 11.28
N ILE A 42 10.13 -6.34 10.67
CA ILE A 42 9.11 -7.20 11.27
C ILE A 42 9.52 -8.66 11.11
N THR A 43 9.65 -9.36 12.25
CA THR A 43 10.16 -10.73 12.32
C THR A 43 9.14 -11.71 12.89
N GLN A 44 8.10 -11.21 13.56
CA GLN A 44 7.07 -12.00 14.26
C GLN A 44 6.19 -12.82 13.30
N THR A 45 6.06 -12.37 12.04
CA THR A 45 5.29 -13.07 11.00
C THR A 45 6.03 -13.10 9.68
N LYS A 46 5.84 -14.18 8.92
CA LYS A 46 6.27 -14.29 7.52
C LYS A 46 5.20 -13.76 6.54
N LYS A 47 3.97 -13.52 6.99
CA LYS A 47 2.88 -13.01 6.15
C LYS A 47 2.95 -11.48 6.11
N LYS A 48 3.76 -10.92 5.19
CA LYS A 48 3.97 -9.47 5.07
C LYS A 48 3.51 -8.96 3.71
N ILE A 49 2.77 -7.86 3.70
CA ILE A 49 2.33 -7.15 2.48
C ILE A 49 2.84 -5.72 2.55
N ALA A 50 3.62 -5.31 1.56
CA ALA A 50 4.08 -3.93 1.37
C ALA A 50 3.40 -3.37 0.12
N ASN A 51 2.70 -2.26 0.24
CA ASN A 51 2.08 -1.58 -0.89
C ASN A 51 2.60 -0.15 -1.01
N ASP A 52 2.73 0.34 -2.24
CA ASP A 52 2.95 1.76 -2.52
C ASP A 52 2.37 2.09 -3.89
N ASN A 53 1.94 3.33 -4.11
CA ASN A 53 1.40 3.74 -5.40
C ASN A 53 2.48 4.03 -6.45
N ASN A 54 3.76 4.12 -6.05
CA ASN A 54 4.85 4.30 -7.00
C ASN A 54 5.27 2.97 -7.66
N PRO A 55 5.04 2.78 -8.98
CA PRO A 55 5.39 1.54 -9.68
C PRO A 55 6.90 1.28 -9.75
N TYR A 56 7.71 2.34 -9.92
CA TYR A 56 9.17 2.25 -10.00
C TYR A 56 9.77 1.82 -8.66
N LEU A 57 9.23 2.34 -7.55
CA LEU A 57 9.62 1.96 -6.20
C LEU A 57 9.35 0.47 -5.94
N ILE A 58 8.15 0.03 -6.28
CA ILE A 58 7.72 -1.36 -6.07
C ILE A 58 8.46 -2.33 -6.99
N SER A 59 8.67 -1.98 -8.27
CA SER A 59 9.48 -2.75 -9.20
C SER A 59 10.91 -2.90 -8.67
N MET A 60 11.52 -1.82 -8.18
CA MET A 60 12.85 -1.87 -7.57
C MET A 60 12.92 -2.84 -6.38
N PHE A 61 11.95 -2.82 -5.46
CA PHE A 61 11.95 -3.75 -4.33
C PHE A 61 11.77 -5.21 -4.74
N ARG A 62 10.93 -5.49 -5.74
CA ARG A 62 10.75 -6.85 -6.28
C ARG A 62 12.04 -7.38 -6.89
N GLU A 63 12.73 -6.59 -7.70
CA GLU A 63 14.00 -7.04 -8.28
C GLU A 63 15.10 -7.20 -7.24
N LEU A 64 15.20 -6.30 -6.27
CA LEU A 64 16.12 -6.48 -5.13
C LEU A 64 15.81 -7.75 -4.33
N GLN A 65 14.52 -8.09 -4.16
CA GLN A 65 14.10 -9.33 -3.52
C GLN A 65 14.50 -10.57 -4.35
N ASN A 66 14.45 -10.48 -5.67
CA ASN A 66 14.85 -11.52 -6.64
C ASN A 66 16.37 -11.63 -6.85
N GLY A 67 17.18 -10.82 -6.16
CA GLY A 67 18.64 -10.91 -6.21
C GLY A 67 19.31 -9.95 -7.18
N TRP A 68 18.56 -9.05 -7.82
CA TRP A 68 19.16 -7.96 -8.59
C TRP A 68 20.07 -7.12 -7.69
N LEU A 69 21.26 -6.80 -8.21
CA LEU A 69 22.23 -5.95 -7.54
C LEU A 69 22.43 -4.67 -8.36
N PRO A 70 22.18 -3.49 -7.76
CA PRO A 70 22.48 -2.24 -8.42
C PRO A 70 23.99 -2.08 -8.63
N LYS A 71 24.35 -1.29 -9.65
CA LYS A 71 25.76 -0.95 -9.88
C LYS A 71 26.34 -0.23 -8.65
N PRO A 72 27.62 -0.45 -8.31
CA PRO A 72 28.27 0.25 -7.20
C PRO A 72 28.27 1.77 -7.36
N PHE A 73 28.17 2.23 -8.61
CA PHE A 73 28.23 3.64 -8.96
C PHE A 73 27.35 3.92 -10.19
N TYR A 74 26.63 5.03 -10.13
CA TYR A 74 25.93 5.64 -11.24
C TYR A 74 26.50 7.04 -11.43
N SER A 75 26.97 7.39 -12.62
CA SER A 75 27.49 8.73 -12.90
C SER A 75 26.36 9.78 -13.01
N ARG A 76 26.71 11.08 -12.93
CA ARG A 76 25.74 12.16 -13.21
C ARG A 76 25.06 11.98 -14.55
N LEU A 77 25.85 11.66 -15.58
CA LEU A 77 25.37 11.51 -16.95
C LEU A 77 24.39 10.34 -17.04
N GLN A 78 24.71 9.20 -16.41
CA GLN A 78 23.80 8.06 -16.34
C GLN A 78 22.51 8.41 -15.61
N TYR A 79 22.58 9.06 -14.44
CA TYR A 79 21.39 9.52 -13.72
C TYR A 79 20.52 10.47 -14.57
N LEU A 80 21.14 11.45 -15.22
CA LEU A 80 20.43 12.41 -16.07
C LEU A 80 19.83 11.75 -17.32
N ASP A 81 20.47 10.70 -17.84
CA ASP A 81 19.93 9.92 -18.96
C ASP A 81 18.72 9.08 -18.53
N ILE A 82 18.81 8.36 -17.41
CA ILE A 82 17.67 7.61 -16.83
C ILE A 82 16.51 8.56 -16.48
N LYS A 83 16.80 9.73 -15.90
CA LYS A 83 15.79 10.75 -15.59
C LYS A 83 15.11 11.29 -16.86
N ARG A 84 15.86 11.46 -17.95
CA ARG A 84 15.31 11.89 -19.25
C ARG A 84 14.43 10.81 -19.87
N ASP A 85 14.86 9.56 -19.83
CA ASP A 85 14.07 8.40 -20.27
C ASP A 85 12.75 8.32 -19.49
N TYR A 86 12.79 8.39 -18.15
CA TYR A 86 11.59 8.46 -17.30
C TYR A 86 10.65 9.61 -17.71
N LYS A 87 11.16 10.84 -17.84
CA LYS A 87 10.35 12.02 -18.20
C LYS A 87 9.69 11.91 -19.58
N ARG A 88 10.25 11.12 -20.48
CA ARG A 88 9.72 10.89 -21.84
C ARG A 88 8.85 9.64 -21.94
N ASN A 89 8.59 8.96 -20.81
CA ASN A 89 7.97 7.63 -20.80
C ASN A 89 8.70 6.64 -21.74
N GLY A 90 10.03 6.76 -21.81
CA GLY A 90 10.85 5.89 -22.63
C GLY A 90 11.03 4.50 -22.03
N ASN A 91 11.52 3.58 -22.84
CA ASN A 91 11.74 2.17 -22.49
C ASN A 91 13.24 1.79 -22.52
N LYS A 92 14.15 2.77 -22.54
CA LYS A 92 15.60 2.50 -22.54
C LYS A 92 16.04 1.87 -21.22
N TYR A 93 15.40 2.24 -20.12
CA TYR A 93 15.66 1.70 -18.79
C TYR A 93 14.42 1.03 -18.22
N THR A 94 14.65 -0.06 -17.49
CA THR A 94 13.62 -0.79 -16.77
C THR A 94 13.05 0.04 -15.61
N ASP A 95 11.87 -0.34 -15.13
CA ASP A 95 11.22 0.39 -14.03
C ASP A 95 11.99 0.31 -12.71
N TYR A 96 12.64 -0.82 -12.43
CA TYR A 96 13.48 -0.97 -11.23
C TYR A 96 14.77 -0.14 -11.30
N GLU A 97 15.36 0.03 -12.50
CA GLU A 97 16.51 0.93 -12.70
C GLU A 97 16.10 2.38 -12.52
N LYS A 98 14.94 2.78 -13.07
CA LYS A 98 14.35 4.10 -12.84
C LYS A 98 14.04 4.32 -11.35
N GLY A 99 13.49 3.31 -10.67
CA GLY A 99 13.22 3.35 -9.24
C GLY A 99 14.48 3.55 -8.40
N TYR A 100 15.53 2.78 -8.71
CA TYR A 100 16.82 2.90 -8.04
C TYR A 100 17.46 4.26 -8.27
N ALA A 101 17.60 4.69 -9.52
CA ALA A 101 18.17 6.00 -9.83
C ALA A 101 17.35 7.13 -9.22
N GLY A 102 16.03 7.05 -9.32
CA GLY A 102 15.09 8.07 -8.89
C GLY A 102 15.06 8.28 -7.37
N TYR A 103 15.28 7.26 -6.55
CA TYR A 103 15.27 7.39 -5.08
C TYR A 103 16.65 7.31 -4.43
N VAL A 104 17.49 6.39 -4.89
CA VAL A 104 18.78 6.09 -4.27
C VAL A 104 19.85 7.06 -4.76
N CYS A 105 19.86 7.38 -6.05
CA CYS A 105 20.82 8.33 -6.62
C CYS A 105 20.34 9.79 -6.54
N SER A 106 19.11 10.04 -6.10
CA SER A 106 18.52 11.38 -6.03
C SER A 106 18.70 12.07 -4.68
N PHE A 107 18.92 13.38 -4.71
CA PHE A 107 19.13 14.21 -3.53
C PHE A 107 17.91 14.15 -2.59
N SER A 108 18.20 14.02 -1.30
CA SER A 108 17.20 13.88 -0.21
C SER A 108 16.19 12.75 -0.41
N SER A 109 16.44 11.81 -1.33
CA SER A 109 15.52 10.73 -1.71
C SER A 109 14.16 11.23 -2.23
N PHE A 110 14.14 12.41 -2.84
CA PHE A 110 12.99 12.92 -3.59
C PHE A 110 13.05 12.30 -4.99
N PHE A 111 11.95 11.72 -5.47
CA PHE A 111 11.97 10.99 -6.74
C PHE A 111 12.40 11.90 -7.92
N PHE A 112 13.58 11.64 -8.48
CA PHE A 112 14.19 12.41 -9.58
C PHE A 112 14.29 13.93 -9.35
N LEU A 113 14.63 14.40 -8.14
CA LEU A 113 14.91 15.82 -7.87
C LEU A 113 16.22 16.28 -8.53
N GLU A 114 17.36 16.02 -7.89
CA GLU A 114 18.69 16.33 -8.39
C GLU A 114 19.64 15.19 -8.09
N TYR A 115 20.78 15.11 -8.77
CA TYR A 115 21.73 14.04 -8.50
C TYR A 115 22.35 14.21 -7.10
N SER A 116 22.25 13.16 -6.29
CA SER A 116 22.59 13.20 -4.87
C SER A 116 24.05 13.50 -4.56
N ALA A 117 25.00 13.24 -5.46
CA ALA A 117 26.41 13.55 -5.23
C ALA A 117 26.84 14.92 -5.78
N TYR A 118 25.90 15.80 -6.10
CA TYR A 118 26.23 17.20 -6.40
C TYR A 118 26.86 17.87 -5.18
N ASN A 119 28.14 18.22 -5.30
CA ASN A 119 28.87 19.09 -4.38
C ASN A 119 29.68 20.07 -5.23
N ASN A 120 29.64 21.37 -4.91
CA ASN A 120 30.37 22.39 -5.67
C ASN A 120 31.90 22.24 -5.52
N ASP A 121 32.37 21.53 -4.48
CA ASP A 121 33.78 21.24 -4.25
C ASP A 121 34.23 19.95 -4.93
N LYS A 122 34.96 20.14 -6.03
CA LYS A 122 35.59 19.11 -6.84
C LYS A 122 36.76 18.48 -6.09
N GLN A 123 36.56 17.36 -5.39
CA GLN A 123 37.66 16.41 -5.16
C GLN A 123 37.23 14.97 -4.83
N ASP A 124 36.00 14.72 -4.36
CA ASP A 124 35.61 13.35 -3.94
C ASP A 124 34.20 12.91 -4.36
N TYR A 125 33.78 13.33 -5.56
CA TYR A 125 32.46 13.05 -6.13
C TYR A 125 32.13 11.55 -6.19
N GLN A 126 33.13 10.71 -6.54
CA GLN A 126 32.94 9.26 -6.59
C GLN A 126 32.73 8.64 -5.21
N LYS A 127 33.43 9.12 -4.16
CA LYS A 127 33.21 8.65 -2.79
C LYS A 127 31.83 9.06 -2.28
N LEU A 128 31.42 10.31 -2.49
CA LEU A 128 30.08 10.80 -2.12
C LEU A 128 28.96 10.04 -2.84
N ALA A 129 29.13 9.77 -4.14
CA ALA A 129 28.18 9.00 -4.93
C ALA A 129 28.10 7.53 -4.48
N ARG A 130 29.25 6.89 -4.21
CA ARG A 130 29.32 5.52 -3.69
C ARG A 130 28.75 5.40 -2.28
N HIS A 131 28.90 6.42 -1.44
CA HIS A 131 28.39 6.42 -0.06
C HIS A 131 26.86 6.64 0.01
N ARG A 132 26.26 7.25 -1.03
CA ARG A 132 24.81 7.49 -1.13
C ARG A 132 24.08 6.43 -1.97
N CYS A 133 24.72 5.90 -3.02
CA CYS A 133 24.26 4.67 -3.64
C CYS A 133 24.33 3.56 -2.59
N LEU A 134 23.23 2.86 -2.32
CA LEU A 134 23.13 1.86 -1.24
C LEU A 134 23.95 0.59 -1.51
N TYR A 135 25.01 0.69 -2.31
CA TYR A 135 25.98 -0.37 -2.50
C TYR A 135 26.79 -0.53 -1.22
N ASN A 136 26.33 -1.45 -0.37
CA ASN A 136 27.10 -1.95 0.74
C ASN A 136 27.74 -3.25 0.27
N GLU A 137 29.07 -3.27 0.15
CA GLU A 137 29.81 -4.41 -0.40
C GLU A 137 29.58 -5.70 0.40
N SER A 138 29.46 -5.62 1.73
CA SER A 138 29.11 -6.76 2.59
C SER A 138 27.69 -7.27 2.30
N TYR A 139 26.72 -6.36 2.11
CA TYR A 139 25.35 -6.72 1.73
C TYR A 139 25.29 -7.32 0.31
N SER A 140 26.01 -6.73 -0.64
CA SER A 140 26.14 -7.24 -2.00
C SER A 140 26.77 -8.62 -2.02
N ASN A 141 27.85 -8.85 -1.26
CA ASN A 141 28.48 -10.16 -1.12
C ASN A 141 27.54 -11.18 -0.45
N LYS A 142 26.76 -10.75 0.54
CA LYS A 142 25.72 -11.61 1.16
C LYS A 142 24.63 -11.99 0.16
N ILE A 143 24.15 -11.06 -0.66
CA ILE A 143 23.20 -11.36 -1.74
C ILE A 143 23.85 -12.28 -2.78
N LYS A 144 25.06 -11.99 -3.26
CA LYS A 144 25.78 -12.84 -4.22
C LYS A 144 25.90 -14.28 -3.71
N ARG A 145 26.20 -14.47 -2.41
CA ARG A 145 26.30 -15.80 -1.79
C ARG A 145 24.95 -16.49 -1.59
N LYS A 146 23.89 -15.74 -1.28
CA LYS A 146 22.56 -16.29 -0.94
C LYS A 146 21.55 -16.25 -2.09
N GLY A 147 21.89 -15.61 -3.20
CA GLY A 147 21.01 -15.31 -4.33
C GLY A 147 19.92 -14.27 -4.08
N LYS A 148 19.70 -13.78 -2.84
CA LYS A 148 18.57 -12.90 -2.51
C LYS A 148 18.78 -11.98 -1.30
N ALA A 149 17.99 -10.91 -1.24
CA ALA A 149 17.93 -9.97 -0.13
C ALA A 149 17.19 -10.55 1.09
N THR A 150 17.93 -11.07 2.08
CA THR A 150 17.33 -11.82 3.21
C THR A 150 16.36 -11.02 4.08
N ASN A 151 16.49 -9.70 4.14
CA ASN A 151 15.61 -8.82 4.91
C ASN A 151 14.34 -8.40 4.16
N LEU A 152 14.27 -8.69 2.85
CA LEU A 152 13.08 -8.49 2.04
C LEU A 152 12.31 -9.81 1.84
N GLU A 153 12.81 -10.92 2.37
CA GLU A 153 12.15 -12.22 2.26
C GLU A 153 10.75 -12.22 2.88
N ASN A 154 9.85 -12.94 2.20
CA ASN A 154 8.44 -13.10 2.58
C ASN A 154 7.65 -11.79 2.63
N ILE A 155 8.10 -10.75 1.92
CA ILE A 155 7.31 -9.52 1.72
C ILE A 155 6.67 -9.58 0.33
N ARG A 156 5.34 -9.59 0.28
CA ARG A 156 4.60 -9.44 -0.97
C ARG A 156 4.49 -7.95 -1.30
N PHE A 157 5.27 -7.50 -2.28
CA PHE A 157 5.21 -6.13 -2.77
C PHE A 157 4.07 -5.94 -3.77
N LEU A 158 3.21 -4.95 -3.54
CA LEU A 158 2.05 -4.59 -4.37
C LEU A 158 2.18 -3.13 -4.82
N ASN A 159 1.70 -2.85 -6.03
CA ASN A 159 1.57 -1.49 -6.54
C ASN A 159 0.10 -1.23 -6.84
N LEU A 160 -0.63 -0.79 -5.82
CA LEU A 160 -2.06 -0.54 -5.90
C LEU A 160 -2.39 0.80 -5.23
N ASP A 161 -3.50 1.40 -5.65
CA ASP A 161 -4.19 2.36 -4.79
C ASP A 161 -4.58 1.65 -3.48
N TYR A 162 -4.36 2.31 -2.34
CA TYR A 162 -4.58 1.70 -1.02
C TYR A 162 -6.03 1.23 -0.83
N THR A 163 -7.00 1.85 -1.50
CA THR A 163 -8.41 1.43 -1.44
C THR A 163 -8.69 0.10 -2.12
N LYS A 164 -7.79 -0.36 -3.00
CA LYS A 164 -7.90 -1.64 -3.71
C LYS A 164 -7.19 -2.78 -2.99
N LEU A 165 -6.59 -2.53 -1.82
CA LEU A 165 -5.94 -3.57 -1.04
C LEU A 165 -6.97 -4.54 -0.46
N ARG A 166 -6.81 -5.83 -0.78
CA ARG A 166 -7.53 -6.89 -0.07
C ARG A 166 -6.89 -7.08 1.30
N ILE A 167 -7.63 -6.74 2.35
CA ILE A 167 -7.21 -6.90 3.74
C ILE A 167 -7.75 -8.23 4.29
N PRO A 168 -6.89 -9.21 4.60
CA PRO A 168 -7.31 -10.43 5.27
C PRO A 168 -7.78 -10.13 6.70
N GLU A 169 -8.66 -10.97 7.23
CA GLU A 169 -8.95 -10.98 8.66
C GLU A 169 -7.69 -11.24 9.49
N ASN A 170 -7.73 -10.84 10.76
CA ASN A 170 -6.61 -11.00 11.69
C ASN A 170 -5.30 -10.36 11.17
N SER A 171 -5.41 -9.15 10.61
CA SER A 171 -4.27 -8.39 10.12
C SER A 171 -3.88 -7.25 11.07
N ILE A 172 -2.59 -6.92 11.11
CA ILE A 172 -2.11 -5.67 11.70
C ILE A 172 -1.65 -4.76 10.56
N ILE A 173 -2.23 -3.58 10.50
CA ILE A 173 -1.94 -2.56 9.49
C ILE A 173 -1.14 -1.45 10.16
N TYR A 174 0.00 -1.11 9.57
CA TYR A 174 0.72 0.11 9.88
C TYR A 174 0.62 1.06 8.69
N ALA A 175 -0.06 2.19 8.88
CA ALA A 175 -0.32 3.15 7.81
C ALA A 175 0.46 4.44 8.06
N ASP A 176 1.44 4.69 7.19
CA ASP A 176 2.27 5.90 7.18
C ASP A 176 1.98 6.69 5.89
N SER A 177 0.78 7.26 5.82
CA SER A 177 0.29 7.99 4.64
C SER A 177 1.00 9.34 4.46
N PRO A 178 0.91 9.98 3.28
CA PRO A 178 1.29 11.38 3.14
C PRO A 178 0.53 12.27 4.14
N TYR A 179 1.28 12.96 5.01
CA TYR A 179 0.70 13.74 6.11
C TYR A 179 -0.17 14.91 5.67
N LYS A 180 -1.23 15.18 6.43
CA LYS A 180 -2.14 16.29 6.15
C LYS A 180 -1.41 17.62 6.39
N GLY A 181 -1.54 18.54 5.44
CA GLY A 181 -0.89 19.87 5.52
C GLY A 181 0.63 19.87 5.33
N CYS A 182 1.25 18.74 4.98
CA CYS A 182 2.68 18.66 4.66
C CYS A 182 2.94 18.78 3.15
N THR A 183 4.15 19.22 2.78
CA THR A 183 4.57 19.22 1.36
C THR A 183 4.57 17.80 0.80
N ARG A 184 4.21 17.70 -0.49
CA ARG A 184 4.19 16.45 -1.25
C ARG A 184 5.30 16.39 -2.31
N ASP A 185 6.26 17.31 -2.28
CA ASP A 185 7.28 17.45 -3.32
C ASP A 185 8.16 16.20 -3.46
N GLY A 186 8.34 15.43 -2.37
CA GLY A 186 9.09 14.18 -2.36
C GLY A 186 8.30 12.91 -2.74
N TYR A 187 6.96 12.98 -2.83
CA TYR A 187 6.12 11.83 -3.15
C TYR A 187 5.82 11.71 -4.65
N PHE A 188 5.53 10.48 -5.09
CA PHE A 188 5.18 10.18 -6.48
C PHE A 188 3.86 10.82 -6.89
N SER A 189 2.80 10.62 -6.10
CA SER A 189 1.56 11.37 -6.26
C SER A 189 1.64 12.73 -5.58
N LYS A 190 1.14 13.76 -6.26
CA LYS A 190 1.00 15.12 -5.71
C LYS A 190 -0.34 15.37 -5.04
N THR A 191 -1.29 14.45 -5.17
CA THR A 191 -2.61 14.53 -4.54
C THR A 191 -2.82 13.37 -3.58
N PHE A 192 -3.50 13.65 -2.46
CA PHE A 192 -3.92 12.65 -1.49
C PHE A 192 -5.17 13.16 -0.78
N ASP A 193 -6.28 12.45 -0.92
CA ASP A 193 -7.56 12.77 -0.29
C ASP A 193 -7.61 12.15 1.11
N HIS A 194 -7.41 12.98 2.12
CA HIS A 194 -7.42 12.58 3.52
C HIS A 194 -8.81 12.15 4.01
N ASN A 195 -9.90 12.72 3.49
CA ASN A 195 -11.25 12.35 3.91
C ASN A 195 -11.59 10.94 3.41
N LYS A 196 -11.27 10.67 2.13
CA LYS A 196 -11.38 9.31 1.56
C LYS A 196 -10.53 8.31 2.33
N TYR A 197 -9.33 8.71 2.73
CA TYR A 197 -8.42 7.86 3.49
C TYR A 197 -8.94 7.56 4.90
N TYR A 198 -9.46 8.54 5.63
CA TYR A 198 -10.03 8.33 6.97
C TYR A 198 -11.25 7.41 6.92
N ASN A 199 -12.13 7.60 5.92
CA ASN A 199 -13.26 6.70 5.69
C ASN A 199 -12.79 5.28 5.37
N TRP A 200 -11.74 5.11 4.55
CA TRP A 200 -11.16 3.81 4.28
C TRP A 200 -10.60 3.14 5.54
N LEU A 201 -9.87 3.87 6.38
CA LEU A 201 -9.37 3.35 7.67
C LEU A 201 -10.51 2.83 8.56
N LEU A 202 -11.57 3.63 8.68
CA LEU A 202 -12.78 3.25 9.43
C LEU A 202 -13.44 1.98 8.88
N GLN A 203 -13.60 1.88 7.56
CA GLN A 203 -14.19 0.68 6.93
C GLN A 203 -13.31 -0.56 7.12
N VAL A 204 -11.99 -0.43 6.93
CA VAL A 204 -11.04 -1.54 7.12
C VAL A 204 -11.00 -1.99 8.58
N SER A 205 -11.17 -1.08 9.54
CA SER A 205 -11.20 -1.41 10.97
C SER A 205 -12.39 -2.28 11.38
N ALA A 206 -13.45 -2.32 10.56
CA ALA A 206 -14.61 -3.17 10.82
C ALA A 206 -14.37 -4.64 10.45
N ILE A 207 -13.31 -4.96 9.70
CA ILE A 207 -12.93 -6.32 9.34
C ILE A 207 -12.52 -7.09 10.61
N GLN A 208 -12.90 -8.36 10.68
CA GLN A 208 -12.64 -9.20 11.86
C GLN A 208 -11.14 -9.31 12.17
N GLY A 209 -10.79 -9.04 13.43
CA GLY A 209 -9.43 -9.17 13.95
C GLY A 209 -8.41 -8.17 13.39
N VAL A 210 -8.86 -7.14 12.64
CA VAL A 210 -7.96 -6.12 12.09
C VAL A 210 -7.63 -5.07 13.15
N GLU A 211 -6.34 -4.79 13.32
CA GLU A 211 -5.83 -3.69 14.13
C GLU A 211 -5.06 -2.71 13.25
N ILE A 212 -5.28 -1.41 13.42
CA ILE A 212 -4.68 -0.37 12.59
C ILE A 212 -3.92 0.62 13.46
N TYR A 213 -2.68 0.89 13.08
CA TYR A 213 -1.79 1.88 13.67
C TYR A 213 -1.42 2.92 12.61
N ILE A 214 -1.62 4.20 12.90
CA ILE A 214 -1.47 5.28 11.92
C ILE A 214 -0.43 6.29 12.41
N SER A 215 0.61 6.52 11.62
CA SER A 215 1.54 7.63 11.83
C SER A 215 0.97 8.88 11.18
N GLU A 216 0.83 9.97 11.94
CA GLU A 216 0.35 11.27 11.44
C GLU A 216 0.69 12.39 12.45
N LEU A 217 0.66 13.65 12.03
CA LEU A 217 0.79 14.79 12.95
C LEU A 217 -0.53 15.10 13.68
N TYR A 218 -1.65 15.00 12.96
CA TYR A 218 -3.00 15.29 13.46
C TYR A 218 -4.05 14.39 12.78
N MET A 219 -4.84 13.68 13.58
CA MET A 219 -6.01 12.92 13.15
C MET A 219 -7.28 13.46 13.83
N PRO A 220 -8.48 13.28 13.25
CA PRO A 220 -9.75 13.65 13.89
C PRO A 220 -9.90 12.99 15.26
N SER A 221 -10.14 13.77 16.31
CA SER A 221 -10.16 13.26 17.68
C SER A 221 -11.44 12.45 17.98
N GLU A 222 -12.47 12.60 17.16
CA GLU A 222 -13.75 11.90 17.28
C GLU A 222 -13.55 10.39 17.08
N ASP A 223 -12.69 10.02 16.13
CA ASP A 223 -12.51 8.63 15.68
C ASP A 223 -11.17 8.00 16.06
N PHE A 224 -10.16 8.82 16.33
CA PHE A 224 -8.79 8.36 16.52
C PHE A 224 -8.25 8.78 17.89
N GLU A 225 -7.45 7.90 18.50
CA GLU A 225 -6.80 8.13 19.80
C GLU A 225 -5.28 7.94 19.69
N ILE A 226 -4.53 8.77 20.42
CA ILE A 226 -3.07 8.72 20.43
C ILE A 226 -2.62 7.59 21.36
N VAL A 227 -1.79 6.69 20.85
CA VAL A 227 -1.17 5.60 21.65
C VAL A 227 0.33 5.79 21.86
N TRP A 228 0.94 6.72 21.12
CA TRP A 228 2.33 7.12 21.29
C TRP A 228 2.56 8.51 20.71
N LYS A 229 3.47 9.28 21.30
CA LYS A 229 3.92 10.57 20.77
C LYS A 229 5.40 10.76 21.03
N LYS A 230 6.08 11.45 20.12
CA LYS A 230 7.47 11.89 20.30
C LYS A 230 7.68 13.23 19.64
N GLU A 231 8.40 14.12 20.33
CA GLU A 231 8.81 15.38 19.76
C GLU A 231 9.96 15.15 18.79
N ILE A 232 9.85 15.76 17.60
CA ILE A 232 10.87 15.69 16.57
C ILE A 232 11.32 17.09 16.22
N ILE A 233 12.65 17.27 16.22
CA ILE A 233 13.30 18.43 15.65
C ILE A 233 13.50 18.14 14.16
N TYR A 234 12.75 18.83 13.29
CA TYR A 234 12.96 18.76 11.85
C TYR A 234 14.12 19.69 11.47
N SER A 235 15.17 19.14 10.86
CA SER A 235 16.43 19.87 10.57
C SER A 235 16.28 21.12 9.69
N LEU A 236 15.14 21.31 9.03
CA LEU A 236 14.87 22.42 8.10
C LEU A 236 13.92 23.48 8.65
N ARG A 237 13.30 23.29 9.82
CA ARG A 237 12.44 24.29 10.47
C ARG A 237 12.66 24.23 11.99
N LYS A 238 12.90 25.37 12.64
CA LYS A 238 12.90 25.52 14.11
C LYS A 238 11.51 25.28 14.75
N ASN A 239 10.60 24.60 14.06
CA ASN A 239 9.29 24.24 14.60
C ASN A 239 9.36 22.80 15.09
N CYS A 240 9.18 22.62 16.40
CA CYS A 240 8.93 21.31 16.98
C CYS A 240 7.58 20.81 16.46
N ALA A 241 7.58 19.64 15.81
CA ALA A 241 6.36 18.91 15.53
C ALA A 241 6.38 17.60 16.34
N SER A 242 5.24 17.23 16.89
CA SER A 242 5.08 15.96 17.60
C SER A 242 4.55 14.93 16.62
N GLU A 243 5.39 13.96 16.29
CA GLU A 243 4.96 12.75 15.62
C GLU A 243 4.10 11.93 16.57
N LYS A 244 3.00 11.39 16.07
CA LYS A 244 2.05 10.63 16.87
C LYS A 244 1.71 9.32 16.15
N LEU A 245 1.49 8.29 16.95
CA LEU A 245 0.90 7.03 16.52
C LEU A 245 -0.53 6.99 17.04
N TYR A 246 -1.47 6.73 16.15
CA TYR A 246 -2.89 6.64 16.45
C TYR A 246 -3.41 5.21 16.34
N LYS A 247 -4.44 4.90 17.12
CA LYS A 247 -5.38 3.78 16.87
C LYS A 247 -6.78 4.36 16.65
N ILE A 248 -7.65 3.56 16.05
CA ILE A 248 -9.07 3.89 15.90
C ILE A 248 -9.78 3.51 17.21
N LYS A 249 -10.61 4.42 17.73
CA LYS A 249 -11.36 4.19 18.95
C LYS A 249 -12.33 3.01 18.79
N ARG A 250 -12.49 2.22 19.85
CA ARG A 250 -13.42 1.07 19.87
C ARG A 250 -14.87 1.49 19.59
N SER A 251 -15.30 2.66 20.08
CA SER A 251 -16.62 3.23 19.81
C SER A 251 -16.85 3.46 18.30
N SER A 252 -15.85 3.99 17.60
CA SER A 252 -15.88 4.22 16.16
C SER A 252 -15.95 2.93 15.36
N ILE A 253 -15.15 1.93 15.73
CA ILE A 253 -15.20 0.59 15.11
C ILE A 253 -16.60 -0.02 15.27
N ASN A 254 -17.17 0.03 16.48
CA ASN A 254 -18.50 -0.48 16.76
C ASN A 254 -19.59 0.25 15.96
N ARG A 255 -19.47 1.58 15.84
CA ARG A 255 -20.37 2.41 15.04
C ARG A 255 -20.38 1.97 13.57
N VAL A 256 -19.19 1.79 12.97
CA VAL A 256 -19.05 1.34 11.57
C VAL A 256 -19.61 -0.07 11.40
N LYS A 257 -19.31 -1.00 12.32
CA LYS A 257 -19.87 -2.37 12.28
C LYS A 257 -21.40 -2.37 12.33
N LYS A 258 -22.00 -1.54 13.18
CA LYS A 258 -23.46 -1.40 13.28
C LYS A 258 -24.06 -0.84 11.99
N LEU A 259 -23.44 0.19 11.41
CA LEU A 259 -23.87 0.76 10.13
C LEU A 259 -23.78 -0.26 8.99
N ASN A 260 -22.68 -1.02 8.91
CA ASN A 260 -22.49 -2.05 7.89
C ASN A 260 -23.50 -3.19 8.05
N ALA A 261 -23.76 -3.64 9.28
CA ALA A 261 -24.79 -4.65 9.55
C ALA A 261 -26.19 -4.17 9.15
N PHE A 262 -26.53 -2.91 9.48
CA PHE A 262 -27.79 -2.30 9.07
C PHE A 262 -27.91 -2.22 7.55
N LEU A 263 -26.87 -1.74 6.86
CA LEU A 263 -26.85 -1.62 5.40
C LEU A 263 -27.01 -2.99 4.72
N ILE A 264 -26.33 -4.02 5.21
CA ILE A 264 -26.47 -5.39 4.69
C ILE A 264 -27.90 -5.91 4.88
N SER A 265 -28.49 -5.69 6.06
CA SER A 265 -29.88 -6.07 6.34
C SER A 265 -30.88 -5.35 5.43
N PHE A 266 -30.69 -4.04 5.26
CA PHE A 266 -31.50 -3.21 4.37
C PHE A 266 -31.39 -3.69 2.91
N LEU A 267 -30.18 -3.91 2.41
CA LEU A 267 -29.95 -4.41 1.06
C LEU A 267 -30.57 -5.79 0.84
N LYS A 268 -30.41 -6.74 1.79
CA LYS A 268 -31.08 -8.05 1.73
C LYS A 268 -32.60 -7.92 1.61
N THR A 269 -33.19 -6.98 2.34
CA THR A 269 -34.63 -6.70 2.29
C THR A 269 -35.05 -6.15 0.92
N VAL A 270 -34.31 -5.19 0.39
CA VAL A 270 -34.55 -4.61 -0.94
C VAL A 270 -34.41 -5.67 -2.03
N PHE A 271 -33.33 -6.45 -2.02
CA PHE A 271 -33.11 -7.54 -2.98
C PHE A 271 -34.22 -8.60 -2.91
N SER A 272 -34.66 -8.98 -1.71
CA SER A 272 -35.77 -9.92 -1.53
C SER A 272 -37.07 -9.40 -2.16
N ARG A 273 -37.38 -8.11 -1.98
CA ARG A 273 -38.56 -7.48 -2.60
C ARG A 273 -38.46 -7.43 -4.12
N ILE A 274 -37.29 -7.08 -4.66
CA ILE A 274 -37.05 -7.06 -6.11
C ILE A 274 -37.19 -8.47 -6.68
N LYS A 275 -36.58 -9.48 -6.04
CA LYS A 275 -36.66 -10.87 -6.46
C LYS A 275 -38.10 -11.37 -6.54
N LYS A 276 -38.92 -11.12 -5.50
CA LYS A 276 -40.36 -11.48 -5.52
C LYS A 276 -41.13 -10.86 -6.69
N LYS A 277 -40.82 -9.60 -7.06
CA LYS A 277 -41.45 -8.96 -8.22
C LYS A 277 -41.03 -9.61 -9.54
N ILE A 278 -39.74 -9.94 -9.67
CA ILE A 278 -39.22 -10.63 -10.85
C ILE A 278 -39.86 -12.01 -10.99
N ASP A 279 -39.91 -12.79 -9.91
CA ASP A 279 -40.52 -14.13 -9.89
C ASP A 279 -42.00 -14.07 -10.31
N PHE A 280 -42.76 -13.10 -9.78
CA PHE A 280 -44.17 -12.88 -10.19
C PHE A 280 -44.32 -12.56 -11.68
N ILE A 281 -43.45 -11.71 -12.24
CA ILE A 281 -43.48 -11.38 -13.68
C ILE A 281 -43.16 -12.62 -14.51
N LEU A 282 -42.15 -13.41 -14.11
CA LEU A 282 -41.78 -14.64 -14.80
C LEU A 282 -42.92 -15.67 -14.79
N ASP A 283 -43.64 -15.80 -13.69
CA ASP A 283 -44.80 -16.70 -13.61
C ASP A 283 -45.93 -16.22 -14.53
N LYS A 284 -46.21 -14.92 -14.60
CA LYS A 284 -47.17 -14.36 -15.55
C LYS A 284 -46.77 -14.55 -17.01
N VAL A 285 -45.48 -14.42 -17.33
CA VAL A 285 -44.98 -14.71 -18.68
C VAL A 285 -45.17 -16.18 -19.04
N LYS A 286 -44.88 -17.12 -18.12
CA LYS A 286 -45.10 -18.56 -18.33
C LYS A 286 -46.57 -18.90 -18.54
N GLU A 287 -47.47 -18.26 -17.79
CA GLU A 287 -48.92 -18.42 -17.95
C GLU A 287 -49.36 -17.98 -19.35
N ILE A 288 -48.91 -16.81 -19.80
CA ILE A 288 -49.21 -16.28 -21.14
C ILE A 288 -48.62 -17.17 -22.24
N THR A 289 -47.37 -17.61 -22.14
CA THR A 289 -46.79 -18.51 -23.14
C THR A 289 -47.51 -19.85 -23.19
N SER A 290 -47.90 -20.42 -22.04
CA SER A 290 -48.70 -21.66 -22.00
C SER A 290 -50.04 -21.47 -22.71
N TYR A 291 -50.70 -20.33 -22.50
CA TYR A 291 -51.96 -20.00 -23.16
C TYR A 291 -51.80 -19.79 -24.68
N ILE A 292 -50.73 -19.12 -25.12
CA ILE A 292 -50.40 -18.97 -26.55
C ILE A 292 -50.14 -20.33 -27.20
N VAL A 293 -49.36 -21.20 -26.55
CA VAL A 293 -49.10 -22.56 -27.04
C VAL A 293 -50.41 -23.34 -27.20
N PHE A 294 -51.30 -23.28 -26.21
CA PHE A 294 -52.61 -23.93 -26.27
C PHE A 294 -53.49 -23.42 -27.41
N LEU A 295 -53.52 -22.09 -27.64
CA LEU A 295 -54.35 -21.49 -28.68
C LEU A 295 -53.83 -21.74 -30.11
N PHE A 296 -52.52 -21.70 -30.33
CA PHE A 296 -51.93 -21.76 -31.66
C PHE A 296 -51.42 -23.16 -32.05
N PHE A 297 -51.27 -24.08 -31.09
CA PHE A 297 -50.83 -25.47 -31.32
C PHE A 297 -51.65 -26.50 -30.51
N PRO A 298 -53.00 -26.55 -30.66
CA PRO A 298 -53.86 -27.41 -29.84
C PRO A 298 -53.66 -28.94 -30.04
N HIS A 299 -52.92 -29.37 -31.08
CA HIS A 299 -52.77 -30.77 -31.47
C HIS A 299 -51.33 -31.31 -31.50
N MET A 300 -50.36 -30.65 -30.86
CA MET A 300 -49.08 -31.34 -30.60
C MET A 300 -49.24 -32.34 -29.45
N GLU A 301 -49.88 -33.48 -29.74
CA GLU A 301 -49.71 -34.68 -28.94
C GLU A 301 -48.23 -35.07 -28.98
N TYR A 302 -47.55 -34.92 -27.85
CA TYR A 302 -46.30 -35.63 -27.61
C TYR A 302 -46.64 -37.12 -27.60
N HIS A 303 -46.43 -37.80 -28.72
CA HIS A 303 -46.26 -39.24 -28.71
C HIS A 303 -45.05 -39.55 -27.82
N SER A 304 -45.37 -39.92 -26.58
CA SER A 304 -44.43 -40.56 -25.67
C SER A 304 -44.13 -41.94 -26.23
N HIS A 305 -43.11 -42.01 -27.07
CA HIS A 305 -42.44 -43.28 -27.31
C HIS A 305 -41.50 -43.55 -26.13
N SER A 306 -41.95 -44.46 -25.26
CA SER A 306 -41.08 -45.41 -24.57
C SER A 306 -41.73 -46.79 -24.67
N PRO A 307 -40.97 -47.89 -24.77
CA PRO A 307 -39.51 -48.02 -24.67
C PRO A 307 -38.76 -47.98 -26.01
#